data_AF-A0A7S1WDF5-F1
#
_entry.id   AF-A0A7S1WDF5-F1
#
_cell.length_a   1.000
_cell.length_b   1.000
_cell.length_c   1.000
_cell.angle_alpha   90.00
_cell.angle_beta   90.00
_cell.angle_gamma   90.00
#
_symmetry.space_group_name_H-M   'P 1'
#
loop_
_entity.id
_entity.type
_entity.pdbx_description
1 polymer ?
#
loop_
_entity_poly.entity_id
_entity_poly.type
_entity_poly.pdbx_seq_one_letter_code
_entity_poly.pdbx_strand_id
1 'polypeptide(L)'
;GNLNLSRSIGDLQYKRNSDLMASEQMISATPDVQTFQRQEDDEFLIIACDGIWDVLGSQEAVDFVRERLPERLRAGLPLSGLMEEMLDHCISPDLAATNGLGGDNMTAMLVVFNGGGPNLGGGGGSSVGLAKAAVPKELGRLDEAAVAPSGLCSCRKGPMG
;
A
#
# COMPACT_ATOMS: atom_id res chain seq x y z
N GLY A 1 -29.80 1.08 0.93
CA GLY A 1 -29.06 -0.19 0.88
C GLY A 1 -28.51 -0.46 2.26
N ASN A 2 -28.41 -1.74 2.67
CA ASN A 2 -27.99 -2.14 4.02
C ASN A 2 -26.50 -2.51 4.12
N LEU A 3 -25.84 -2.79 2.99
CA LEU A 3 -24.42 -3.13 2.89
C LEU A 3 -23.78 -2.28 1.78
N ASN A 4 -22.54 -1.83 1.99
CA ASN A 4 -21.75 -1.04 1.03
C ASN A 4 -20.69 -1.88 0.28
N LEU A 5 -20.71 -3.21 0.46
CA LEU A 5 -19.79 -4.16 -0.16
C LEU A 5 -20.57 -5.18 -0.98
N SER A 6 -19.95 -5.74 -2.02
CA SER A 6 -20.50 -6.84 -2.82
C SER A 6 -19.89 -8.20 -2.48
N ARG A 7 -18.82 -8.20 -1.69
CA ARG A 7 -18.09 -9.40 -1.28
C ARG A 7 -17.70 -9.31 0.19
N SER A 8 -17.87 -10.42 0.91
CA SER A 8 -17.46 -10.56 2.30
C SER A 8 -17.39 -12.04 2.68
N ILE A 9 -16.63 -12.34 3.73
CA ILE A 9 -16.78 -13.59 4.48
C ILE A 9 -17.81 -13.32 5.59
N GLY A 10 -18.68 -14.29 5.90
CA GLY A 10 -19.82 -14.06 6.80
C GLY A 10 -21.08 -13.66 6.05
N ASP A 11 -21.87 -12.71 6.57
CA ASP A 11 -23.07 -12.17 5.92
C ASP A 11 -24.03 -13.24 5.37
N LEU A 12 -24.19 -14.31 6.16
CA LEU A 12 -24.83 -15.56 5.73
C LEU A 12 -26.28 -15.36 5.28
N GLN A 13 -26.96 -14.34 5.80
CA GLN A 13 -28.33 -13.98 5.41
C GLN A 13 -28.45 -13.62 3.92
N TYR A 14 -27.37 -13.12 3.29
CA TYR A 14 -27.34 -12.74 1.87
C TYR A 14 -26.85 -13.88 0.96
N LYS A 15 -26.61 -15.07 1.52
CA LYS A 15 -26.01 -16.24 0.85
C LYS A 15 -26.90 -17.49 0.91
N ARG A 16 -28.21 -17.30 0.99
CA ARG A 16 -29.20 -18.38 1.21
C ARG A 16 -30.01 -18.74 -0.04
N ASN A 17 -29.67 -18.21 -1.21
CA ASN A 17 -30.38 -18.57 -2.43
C ASN A 17 -29.93 -19.97 -2.88
N SER A 18 -30.82 -20.95 -2.78
CA SER A 18 -30.56 -22.35 -3.17
C SER A 18 -30.37 -22.55 -4.67
N ASP A 19 -30.84 -21.60 -5.48
CA ASP A 19 -30.83 -21.71 -6.93
C ASP A 19 -29.56 -21.11 -7.55
N LEU A 20 -28.71 -20.45 -6.75
CA LEU A 20 -27.48 -19.79 -7.18
C LEU A 20 -26.24 -20.48 -6.63
N MET A 21 -25.16 -20.44 -7.39
CA MET A 21 -23.86 -20.88 -6.88
C MET A 21 -23.36 -19.94 -5.78
N ALA A 22 -22.41 -20.40 -4.96
CA ALA A 22 -21.83 -19.60 -3.88
C ALA A 22 -21.19 -18.28 -4.37
N SER A 23 -20.66 -18.27 -5.59
CA SER A 23 -20.06 -17.10 -6.22
C SER A 23 -21.06 -16.07 -6.73
N GLU A 24 -22.32 -16.48 -6.94
CA GLU A 24 -23.39 -15.70 -7.56
C GLU A 24 -24.42 -15.20 -6.54
N GLN A 25 -24.20 -15.49 -5.25
CA GLN A 25 -25.00 -14.93 -4.18
C GLN A 25 -24.92 -13.40 -4.19
N MET A 26 -25.95 -12.75 -3.63
CA MET A 26 -26.02 -11.28 -3.54
C MET A 26 -24.75 -10.67 -2.93
N ILE A 27 -24.18 -11.35 -1.94
CA ILE A 27 -22.83 -11.08 -1.41
C ILE A 27 -21.99 -12.33 -1.63
N SER A 28 -20.91 -12.22 -2.40
CA SER A 28 -20.05 -13.36 -2.72
C SER A 28 -18.90 -13.50 -1.72
N ALA A 29 -18.58 -14.72 -1.31
CA ALA A 29 -17.35 -15.00 -0.54
C ALA A 29 -16.14 -15.30 -1.43
N THR A 30 -16.32 -15.26 -2.76
CA THR A 30 -15.27 -15.63 -3.71
C THR A 30 -14.28 -14.48 -3.86
N PRO A 31 -12.97 -14.68 -3.58
CA PRO A 31 -11.97 -13.63 -3.75
C PRO A 31 -11.71 -13.32 -5.22
N ASP A 32 -11.18 -12.13 -5.50
CA ASP A 32 -10.44 -11.88 -6.75
C ASP A 32 -8.97 -12.21 -6.51
N VAL A 33 -8.36 -12.95 -7.43
CA VAL A 33 -6.98 -13.45 -7.28
C VAL A 33 -6.19 -13.07 -8.51
N GLN A 34 -5.18 -12.23 -8.31
CA GLN A 34 -4.24 -11.82 -9.34
C GLN A 34 -2.84 -12.25 -8.92
N THR A 35 -2.05 -12.74 -9.86
CA THR A 35 -0.67 -13.17 -9.63
C THR A 35 0.26 -12.31 -10.48
N PHE A 36 1.28 -11.76 -9.84
CA PHE A 36 2.28 -10.93 -10.47
C PHE A 36 3.66 -11.54 -10.25
N GLN A 37 4.48 -11.56 -11.30
CA GLN A 37 5.88 -11.93 -11.17
C GLN A 37 6.63 -10.73 -10.57
N ARG A 38 7.23 -10.92 -9.41
CA ARG A 38 8.04 -9.89 -8.75
C ARG A 38 9.22 -9.48 -9.63
N GLN A 39 9.42 -8.18 -9.74
CA GLN A 39 10.57 -7.56 -10.42
C GLN A 39 11.64 -7.15 -9.41
N GLU A 40 12.86 -6.91 -9.91
CA GLU A 40 13.98 -6.47 -9.07
C GLU A 40 13.77 -5.04 -8.53
N ASP A 41 13.03 -4.20 -9.25
CA ASP A 41 12.69 -2.83 -8.88
C ASP A 41 11.44 -2.71 -7.99
N ASP A 42 10.80 -3.83 -7.61
CA ASP A 42 9.71 -3.81 -6.63
C ASP A 42 10.27 -3.49 -5.23
N GLU A 43 10.02 -2.27 -4.76
CA GLU A 43 10.54 -1.74 -3.50
C GLU A 43 9.73 -2.22 -2.28
N PHE A 44 8.41 -2.06 -2.34
CA PHE A 44 7.51 -2.37 -1.23
C PHE A 44 6.06 -2.58 -1.69
N LEU A 45 5.23 -3.13 -0.79
CA LEU A 45 3.78 -3.29 -0.93
C LEU A 45 3.06 -2.65 0.27
N ILE A 46 2.03 -1.85 -0.01
CA ILE A 46 1.12 -1.28 0.98
C ILE A 46 -0.20 -2.07 0.94
N ILE A 47 -0.65 -2.55 2.09
CA ILE A 47 -1.96 -3.19 2.26
C ILE A 47 -2.70 -2.39 3.33
N ALA A 48 -3.90 -1.89 3.04
CA ALA A 48 -4.70 -1.12 3.99
C ALA A 48 -6.20 -1.30 3.78
N CYS A 49 -6.99 -0.97 4.79
CA CYS A 49 -8.47 -0.89 4.69
C CYS A 49 -8.94 0.40 4.00
N ASP A 50 -10.23 0.46 3.71
CA ASP A 50 -10.93 1.62 3.12
C ASP A 50 -10.75 2.90 3.95
N GLY A 51 -10.69 2.83 5.28
CA GLY A 51 -10.39 3.99 6.13
C GLY A 51 -9.11 4.76 5.75
N ILE A 52 -8.12 4.09 5.12
CA ILE A 52 -6.94 4.76 4.54
C ILE A 52 -7.21 5.23 3.11
N TRP A 53 -7.76 4.37 2.26
CA TRP A 53 -7.97 4.66 0.84
C TRP A 53 -9.08 5.68 0.55
N ASP A 54 -9.95 5.93 1.52
CA ASP A 54 -10.95 7.00 1.48
C ASP A 54 -10.31 8.39 1.66
N VAL A 55 -9.13 8.45 2.30
CA VAL A 55 -8.40 9.71 2.56
C VAL A 55 -7.20 9.88 1.63
N LEU A 56 -6.45 8.81 1.36
CA LEU A 56 -5.24 8.83 0.56
C LEU A 56 -5.43 8.16 -0.80
N GLY A 57 -5.05 8.88 -1.85
CA GLY A 57 -4.86 8.30 -3.16
C GLY A 57 -3.71 7.29 -3.16
N SER A 58 -3.79 6.28 -4.02
CA SER A 58 -2.79 5.20 -4.01
C SER A 58 -1.38 5.68 -4.34
N GLN A 59 -1.24 6.65 -5.25
CA GLN A 59 0.07 7.23 -5.55
C GLN A 59 0.57 8.10 -4.39
N GLU A 60 -0.32 8.85 -3.73
CA GLU A 60 0.03 9.65 -2.55
C GLU A 60 0.56 8.76 -1.41
N ALA A 61 -0.06 7.60 -1.18
CA ALA A 61 0.42 6.63 -0.21
C ALA A 61 1.81 6.06 -0.58
N VAL A 62 2.04 5.77 -1.87
CA VAL A 62 3.35 5.32 -2.38
C VAL A 62 4.40 6.39 -2.16
N ASP A 63 4.11 7.64 -2.52
CA ASP A 63 5.04 8.76 -2.40
C ASP A 63 5.35 9.03 -0.92
N PHE A 64 4.33 9.00 -0.05
CA PHE A 64 4.48 9.14 1.40
C PHE A 64 5.50 8.15 1.98
N VAL A 65 5.39 6.86 1.60
CA VAL A 65 6.31 5.81 2.03
C VAL A 65 7.69 6.00 1.39
N ARG A 66 7.75 6.21 0.08
CA ARG A 66 9.00 6.28 -0.68
C ARG A 66 9.89 7.45 -0.22
N GLU A 67 9.30 8.57 0.17
CA GLU A 67 10.04 9.72 0.73
C GLU A 67 10.71 9.42 2.08
N ARG A 68 10.08 8.60 2.93
CA ARG A 68 10.47 8.40 4.35
C ARG A 68 11.25 7.10 4.57
N LEU A 69 11.00 6.09 3.75
CA LEU A 69 11.56 4.75 3.90
C LEU A 69 13.10 4.72 3.87
N PRO A 70 13.80 5.38 2.92
CA PRO A 70 15.26 5.30 2.84
C PRO A 70 15.97 5.84 4.08
N GLU A 71 15.46 6.94 4.65
CA GLU A 71 16.01 7.51 5.88
C GLU A 71 15.78 6.60 7.08
N ARG A 72 14.56 6.06 7.24
CA ARG A 72 14.25 5.14 8.34
C ARG A 72 15.09 3.87 8.29
N LEU A 73 15.29 3.29 7.11
CA LEU A 73 16.16 2.13 6.93
C LEU A 73 17.62 2.46 7.28
N ARG A 74 18.14 3.61 6.81
CA ARG A 74 19.51 4.05 7.11
C ARG A 74 19.74 4.31 8.59
N ALA A 75 18.75 4.90 9.26
CA ALA A 75 18.79 5.19 10.68
C ALA A 75 18.48 3.97 11.57
N GLY A 76 18.04 2.85 10.98
CA GLY A 76 17.63 1.66 11.72
C GLY A 76 16.38 1.89 12.58
N LEU A 77 15.50 2.80 12.17
CA LEU A 77 14.26 3.11 12.87
C LEU A 77 13.17 2.09 12.54
N PRO A 78 12.26 1.81 13.48
CA PRO A 78 11.14 0.90 13.22
C PRO A 78 10.24 1.44 12.11
N LEU A 79 9.84 0.56 11.20
CA LEU A 79 8.90 0.89 10.12
C LEU A 79 7.48 1.11 10.63
N SER A 80 7.13 0.59 11.83
CA SER A 80 5.84 0.88 12.47
C SER A 80 5.63 2.37 12.64
N GLY A 81 6.68 3.12 12.99
CA GLY A 81 6.57 4.58 13.12
C GLY A 81 6.29 5.30 11.80
N LEU A 82 6.70 4.74 10.65
CA LEU A 82 6.31 5.29 9.34
C LEU A 82 4.80 5.11 9.14
N MET A 83 4.30 3.92 9.47
CA MET A 83 2.88 3.61 9.35
C MET A 83 2.04 4.42 10.34
N GLU A 84 2.52 4.63 11.57
CA GLU A 84 1.89 5.52 12.55
C GLU A 84 1.74 6.94 11.99
N GLU A 85 2.79 7.50 11.39
CA GLU A 85 2.70 8.81 10.71
C GLU A 85 1.67 8.83 9.57
N MET A 86 1.56 7.73 8.80
CA MET A 86 0.54 7.61 7.75
C MET A 86 -0.87 7.57 8.35
N LEU A 87 -1.08 6.81 9.42
CA LEU A 87 -2.36 6.74 10.12
C LEU A 87 -2.75 8.12 10.67
N ASP A 88 -1.81 8.82 11.32
CA ASP A 88 -2.03 10.16 11.85
C ASP A 88 -2.36 11.18 10.75
N HIS A 89 -1.74 11.04 9.58
CA HIS A 89 -2.06 11.87 8.42
C HIS A 89 -3.49 11.65 7.90
N CYS A 90 -4.06 10.47 8.10
CA CYS A 90 -5.43 10.15 7.71
C CYS A 90 -6.49 10.57 8.75
N ILE A 91 -6.09 10.94 9.97
CA ILE A 91 -7.05 11.32 11.02
C ILE A 91 -7.74 12.63 10.64
N SER A 92 -9.07 12.61 10.73
CA SER A 92 -9.87 13.80 10.51
C SER A 92 -9.60 14.87 11.57
N PRO A 93 -9.28 16.13 11.19
CA PRO A 93 -9.24 17.23 12.15
C PRO A 93 -10.64 17.62 12.65
N ASP A 94 -11.66 17.43 11.81
CA ASP A 94 -13.07 17.64 12.11
C ASP A 94 -13.95 16.83 11.14
N LEU A 95 -14.74 15.91 11.70
CA LEU A 95 -15.62 15.04 10.93
C LEU A 95 -16.74 15.80 10.22
N ALA A 96 -17.20 16.92 10.78
CA ALA A 96 -18.23 17.74 10.13
C ALA A 96 -17.68 18.47 8.90
N ALA A 97 -16.44 18.97 8.99
CA ALA A 97 -15.79 19.67 7.89
C ALA A 97 -15.32 18.72 6.75
N THR A 98 -15.03 17.47 7.08
CA THR A 98 -14.50 16.45 6.14
C THR A 98 -15.57 15.50 5.60
N ASN A 99 -16.85 15.75 5.90
CA ASN A 99 -17.96 14.84 5.57
C ASN A 99 -17.72 13.39 6.07
N GLY A 100 -17.09 13.25 7.24
CA GLY A 100 -16.81 11.96 7.88
C GLY A 100 -15.53 11.25 7.43
N LEU A 101 -14.79 11.80 6.46
CA LEU A 101 -13.50 11.23 6.05
C LEU A 101 -12.49 11.28 7.20
N GLY A 102 -11.72 10.20 7.37
CA GLY A 102 -10.74 10.06 8.46
C GLY A 102 -11.34 9.74 9.83
N GLY A 103 -12.60 9.30 9.87
CA GLY A 103 -13.30 8.88 11.09
C GLY A 103 -13.50 7.37 11.26
N ASP A 104 -13.05 6.56 10.30
CA ASP A 104 -13.20 5.11 10.34
C ASP A 104 -12.07 4.41 11.12
N ASN A 105 -12.22 3.11 11.37
CA ASN A 105 -11.11 2.25 11.75
C ASN A 105 -10.06 2.25 10.64
N MET A 106 -8.79 2.34 11.06
CA MET A 106 -7.67 2.39 10.14
C MET A 106 -6.66 1.30 10.48
N THR A 107 -6.28 0.52 9.47
CA THR A 107 -5.26 -0.52 9.58
C THR A 107 -4.46 -0.56 8.29
N ALA A 108 -3.15 -0.51 8.41
CA ALA A 108 -2.23 -0.57 7.29
C ALA A 108 -1.01 -1.45 7.61
N MET A 109 -0.46 -2.07 6.57
CA MET A 109 0.73 -2.92 6.62
C MET A 109 1.66 -2.51 5.48
N LEU A 110 2.95 -2.37 5.81
CA LEU A 110 4.02 -2.16 4.86
C LEU A 110 4.89 -3.41 4.79
N VAL A 111 5.04 -3.96 3.59
CA VAL A 111 5.95 -5.07 3.29
C VAL A 111 7.09 -4.52 2.45
N VAL A 112 8.32 -4.52 2.99
CA VAL A 112 9.51 -4.07 2.27
C VAL A 112 10.23 -5.29 1.70
N PHE A 113 10.56 -5.25 0.40
CA PHE A 113 11.21 -6.38 -0.25
C PHE A 113 12.74 -6.27 -0.21
N ASN A 114 13.42 -7.39 0.04
CA ASN A 114 14.87 -7.45 -0.08
C ASN A 114 15.27 -7.32 -1.56
N GLY A 115 16.14 -6.36 -1.87
CA GLY A 115 16.65 -6.12 -3.22
C GLY A 115 15.98 -4.96 -3.97
N GLY A 116 14.86 -4.44 -3.48
CA GLY A 116 14.17 -3.27 -4.05
C GLY A 116 14.67 -1.94 -3.49
N GLY A 117 15.98 -1.79 -3.31
CA GLY A 117 16.56 -0.48 -3.05
C GLY A 117 16.69 0.29 -4.37
N PRO A 118 16.67 1.64 -4.37
CA PRO A 118 17.02 2.39 -5.58
C PRO A 118 18.38 1.89 -6.06
N ASN A 119 18.50 1.53 -7.34
CA ASN A 119 19.68 0.99 -8.00
C ASN A 119 21.00 1.55 -7.42
N LEU A 120 21.62 0.83 -6.49
CA LEU A 120 23.00 1.01 -6.04
C LEU A 120 23.80 -0.05 -6.79
N GLY A 121 24.46 0.35 -7.88
CA GLY A 121 24.95 -0.55 -8.92
C GLY A 121 25.86 -1.69 -8.45
N GLY A 122 25.71 -2.84 -9.12
CA GLY A 122 26.81 -3.71 -9.56
C GLY A 122 27.40 -4.72 -8.57
N GLY A 123 26.92 -5.97 -8.67
CA GLY A 123 27.78 -7.16 -8.74
C GLY A 123 27.99 -8.01 -7.48
N GLY A 124 27.60 -9.29 -7.58
CA GLY A 124 28.25 -10.41 -6.88
C GLY A 124 27.59 -10.85 -5.57
N GLY A 125 27.01 -12.06 -5.58
CA GLY A 125 26.34 -12.64 -4.42
C GLY A 125 27.25 -12.90 -3.22
N SER A 126 26.69 -12.68 -2.03
CA SER A 126 26.90 -13.48 -0.82
C SER A 126 25.93 -13.01 0.27
N SER A 127 25.42 -13.96 1.03
CA SER A 127 24.60 -13.75 2.22
C SER A 127 25.24 -12.76 3.21
N VAL A 128 24.54 -11.66 3.55
CA VAL A 128 24.91 -10.76 4.65
C VAL A 128 23.59 -10.28 5.28
N GLY A 129 23.25 -10.54 6.54
CA GLY A 129 24.06 -10.29 7.72
C GLY A 129 23.93 -8.80 8.08
N LEU A 130 22.85 -8.43 8.77
CA LEU A 130 22.56 -7.03 9.12
C LEU A 130 23.57 -6.53 10.17
N ALA A 131 24.63 -5.81 9.77
CA ALA A 131 25.42 -4.97 10.67
C ALA A 131 26.23 -3.85 9.98
N LYS A 132 25.82 -2.61 10.30
CA LYS A 132 26.57 -1.36 10.58
C LYS A 132 27.48 -0.64 9.55
N ALA A 133 27.05 0.62 9.33
CA ALA A 133 27.77 1.92 9.48
C ALA A 133 28.53 2.56 8.29
N ALA A 134 28.12 3.79 7.92
CA ALA A 134 28.91 5.05 7.86
C ALA A 134 28.34 6.08 6.84
N VAL A 135 28.52 7.39 7.11
CA VAL A 135 28.07 8.60 6.38
C VAL A 135 29.33 9.49 6.16
N PRO A 136 29.40 10.50 5.26
CA PRO A 136 29.11 10.63 3.82
C PRO A 136 30.35 11.13 3.02
N LYS A 137 30.28 11.30 1.68
CA LYS A 137 30.97 12.40 0.97
C LYS A 137 30.26 12.85 -0.33
N GLU A 138 29.87 14.12 -0.28
CA GLU A 138 29.69 15.15 -1.31
C GLU A 138 28.74 15.00 -2.52
N LEU A 139 28.15 16.16 -2.77
CA LEU A 139 27.02 16.53 -3.61
C LEU A 139 27.52 16.95 -4.99
N GLY A 140 27.19 16.17 -6.02
CA GLY A 140 27.39 16.51 -7.44
C GLY A 140 26.05 16.73 -8.13
N ARG A 141 25.97 17.78 -8.94
CA ARG A 141 24.75 18.46 -9.41
C ARG A 141 24.37 18.02 -10.83
N LEU A 142 23.06 17.69 -10.99
CA LEU A 142 22.13 17.73 -12.13
C LEU A 142 22.54 17.18 -13.52
N ASP A 143 21.66 16.39 -14.13
CA ASP A 143 21.02 16.69 -15.42
C ASP A 143 19.71 15.89 -15.63
N GLU A 144 18.72 16.54 -16.24
CA GLU A 144 17.34 16.10 -16.51
C GLU A 144 17.22 14.91 -17.49
N ALA A 145 16.29 13.97 -17.22
CA ALA A 145 15.18 13.58 -18.11
C ALA A 145 14.57 12.21 -17.74
N ALA A 146 13.26 12.09 -18.00
CA ALA A 146 12.41 10.88 -18.02
C ALA A 146 11.70 10.48 -16.71
N VAL A 147 10.49 11.04 -16.58
CA VAL A 147 9.38 10.52 -15.77
C VAL A 147 8.78 9.27 -16.44
N ALA A 148 8.77 8.15 -15.71
CA ALA A 148 7.66 7.18 -15.69
C ALA A 148 7.71 6.42 -14.34
N PRO A 149 6.65 6.47 -13.51
CA PRO A 149 6.64 5.95 -12.15
C PRO A 149 6.09 4.52 -12.11
N SER A 150 6.86 3.53 -11.64
CA SER A 150 6.31 2.21 -11.27
C SER A 150 5.97 2.21 -9.78
N GLY A 151 4.89 2.92 -9.45
CA GLY A 151 4.03 2.56 -8.32
C GLY A 151 2.87 1.74 -8.89
N LEU A 152 2.89 0.42 -8.71
CA LEU A 152 1.77 -0.42 -9.11
C LEU A 152 0.58 -0.18 -8.17
N CYS A 153 -0.29 0.76 -8.53
CA CYS A 153 -1.66 0.81 -8.03
C CYS A 153 -2.59 0.15 -9.05
N SER A 154 -3.22 -0.97 -8.68
CA SER A 154 -4.29 -1.58 -9.45
C SER A 154 -5.64 -1.30 -8.80
N CYS A 155 -6.13 -0.07 -8.96
CA CYS A 155 -7.52 0.29 -8.70
C CYS A 155 -8.20 0.69 -10.02
N ARG A 156 -8.45 -0.27 -10.92
CA ARG A 156 -9.34 -0.03 -12.06
C ARG A 156 -10.79 -0.13 -11.57
N LYS A 157 -11.43 1.02 -11.33
CA LYS A 157 -12.90 1.12 -11.36
C LYS A 157 -13.36 0.70 -12.76
N GLY A 158 -14.06 -0.42 -12.86
CA GLY A 158 -14.72 -0.83 -14.10
C GLY A 158 -15.80 0.19 -14.52
N PRO A 159 -16.09 0.32 -15.83
CA PRO A 159 -17.15 1.20 -16.30
C PRO A 159 -18.50 0.69 -15.79
N MET A 160 -19.26 1.59 -15.15
CA MET A 160 -20.67 1.36 -14.84
C MET A 160 -21.46 1.36 -16.14
N GLY A 161 -22.05 0.22 -16.50
CA GLY A 161 -23.10 0.11 -17.51
C GLY A 161 -24.47 0.33 -16.89
#